data_AF-A0A9W7FZ11-F1
#
_entry.id   AF-A0A9W7FZ11-F1
#
_cell.length_a   1.000
_cell.length_b   1.000
_cell.length_c   1.000
_cell.angle_alpha   90.00
_cell.angle_beta   90.00
_cell.angle_gamma   90.00
#
_symmetry.space_group_name_H-M   'P 1'
#
loop_
_entity.id
_entity.type
_entity.pdbx_description
1 polymer ?
#
loop_
_entity_poly.entity_id
_entity_poly.type
_entity_poly.pdbx_seq_one_letter_code
_entity_poly.pdbx_strand_id
1 'polypeptide(L)'
;MRVANMGSMAVLTTASIFSMLGLPSIPNIILGVYGIMFSTLVFITETQIYLFRTIIAVNFGFLFHPILRLLFYGVLTSVALSYESLLGYVSAGMVGGCAGYNTYVLWKYPEYKEERDRLAIEEDAVVQARLREEGLKQAAVLTSNI
;
A
#
# COMPACT_ATOMS: atom_id res chain seq x y z
N MET A 1 7.46 -5.49 -11.09
CA MET A 1 6.45 -4.60 -10.49
C MET A 1 6.79 -4.25 -9.05
N ARG A 2 6.96 -5.24 -8.16
CA ARG A 2 7.18 -4.98 -6.72
C ARG A 2 8.33 -4.03 -6.40
N VAL A 3 9.53 -4.27 -6.95
CA VAL A 3 10.70 -3.40 -6.72
C VAL A 3 10.47 -1.97 -7.23
N ALA A 4 9.84 -1.82 -8.39
CA ALA A 4 9.52 -0.50 -8.95
C ALA A 4 8.49 0.23 -8.07
N ASN A 5 7.46 -0.47 -7.60
CA ASN A 5 6.47 0.08 -6.67
C ASN A 5 7.15 0.49 -5.35
N MET A 6 7.97 -0.37 -4.75
CA MET A 6 8.73 -0.08 -3.53
C MET A 6 9.65 1.13 -3.69
N GLY A 7 10.38 1.21 -4.80
CA GLY A 7 11.23 2.35 -5.13
C GLY A 7 10.42 3.64 -5.28
N SER A 8 9.31 3.60 -6.02
CA SER A 8 8.43 4.77 -6.19
C SER A 8 7.84 5.26 -4.86
N MET A 9 7.50 4.34 -3.94
CA MET A 9 7.00 4.70 -2.62
C MET A 9 8.10 5.32 -1.75
N ALA A 10 9.33 4.81 -1.78
CA ALA A 10 10.45 5.38 -1.03
C ALA A 10 10.80 6.81 -1.50
N VAL A 11 10.74 7.06 -2.81
CA VAL A 11 10.94 8.40 -3.38
C VAL A 11 9.79 9.32 -2.97
N LEU A 12 8.53 8.84 -3.02
CA LEU A 12 7.38 9.61 -2.55
C LEU A 12 7.47 9.95 -1.06
N THR A 13 7.84 9.01 -0.19
CA THR A 13 8.04 9.26 1.24
C THR A 13 9.10 10.35 1.44
N THR A 14 10.20 10.29 0.68
CA THR A 14 11.26 11.29 0.73
C THR A 14 10.72 12.66 0.31
N ALA A 15 10.00 12.74 -0.81
CA ALA A 15 9.39 13.97 -1.28
C ALA A 15 8.42 14.58 -0.25
N SER A 16 7.62 13.75 0.42
CA SER A 16 6.70 14.16 1.49
C SER A 16 7.43 14.70 2.73
N ILE A 17 8.60 14.14 3.08
CA ILE A 17 9.42 14.67 4.18
C ILE A 17 10.00 16.03 3.79
N PHE A 18 10.55 16.15 2.58
CA PHE A 18 11.12 17.42 2.10
C PHE A 18 10.05 18.52 1.95
N SER A 19 8.82 18.18 1.55
CA SER A 19 7.73 19.16 1.47
C SER A 19 7.32 19.71 2.84
N MET A 20 7.64 19.01 3.93
CA MET A 20 7.37 19.44 5.31
C MET A 20 8.52 20.23 5.95
N LEU A 21 9.77 20.07 5.50
CA LEU A 21 10.96 20.67 6.14
C LEU A 21 11.22 22.14 5.76
N GLY A 22 10.56 22.68 4.74
CA GLY A 22 10.72 24.08 4.31
C GLY A 22 9.91 25.07 5.15
N LEU A 23 9.04 25.84 4.48
CA LEU A 23 8.01 26.69 5.09
C LEU A 23 6.63 26.13 4.70
N PRO A 24 6.17 25.07 5.36
CA PRO A 24 5.01 24.36 4.86
C PRO A 24 3.73 25.14 5.14
N SER A 25 2.93 25.35 4.10
CA SER A 25 1.53 25.72 4.27
C SER A 25 0.80 24.57 4.99
N ILE A 26 -0.25 24.89 5.77
CA ILE A 26 -1.05 23.86 6.47
C ILE A 26 -1.48 22.72 5.52
N PRO A 27 -1.93 22.99 4.27
CA PRO A 27 -2.23 21.93 3.30
C PRO A 27 -1.05 21.01 3.00
N ASN A 28 0.17 21.56 2.86
CA ASN A 28 1.37 20.77 2.55
C ASN A 28 1.79 19.87 3.71
N ILE A 29 1.56 20.30 4.96
CA ILE A 29 1.75 19.45 6.14
C ILE A 29 0.80 18.26 6.09
N ILE A 30 -0.48 18.52 5.86
CA ILE A 30 -1.52 17.49 5.82
C ILE A 30 -1.23 16.49 4.69
N LEU A 31 -0.94 16.99 3.49
CA LEU A 31 -0.59 16.15 2.33
C LEU A 31 0.74 15.42 2.52
N GLY A 32 1.71 16.01 3.22
CA GLY A 32 2.96 15.36 3.58
C GLY A 32 2.74 14.16 4.50
N VAL A 33 1.94 14.33 5.56
CA VAL A 33 1.57 13.25 6.48
C VAL A 33 0.84 12.13 5.75
N TYR A 34 -0.17 12.46 4.93
CA TYR A 34 -0.87 11.45 4.12
C TYR A 34 0.07 10.76 3.12
N GLY A 35 0.96 11.52 2.48
CA GLY A 35 1.97 10.99 1.58
C GLY A 35 2.87 9.95 2.27
N ILE A 36 3.37 10.25 3.46
CA ILE A 36 4.19 9.31 4.26
C ILE A 36 3.38 8.07 4.67
N MET A 37 2.18 8.26 5.23
CA MET A 37 1.35 7.13 5.70
C MET A 37 0.98 6.19 4.56
N PHE A 38 0.48 6.74 3.45
CA PHE A 38 0.01 5.92 2.32
C PHE A 38 1.16 5.33 1.50
N SER A 39 2.28 6.05 1.32
CA SER A 39 3.47 5.47 0.68
C SER A 39 4.04 4.31 1.49
N THR A 40 4.10 4.45 2.81
CA THR A 40 4.54 3.38 3.72
C THR A 40 3.59 2.18 3.67
N LEU A 41 2.27 2.41 3.64
CA LEU A 41 1.27 1.35 3.51
C LEU A 41 1.51 0.51 2.24
N VAL A 42 1.68 1.18 1.09
CA VAL A 42 1.96 0.49 -0.18
C VAL A 42 3.30 -0.22 -0.15
N PHE A 43 4.33 0.41 0.41
CA PHE A 43 5.65 -0.19 0.57
C PHE A 43 5.58 -1.51 1.36
N ILE A 44 4.86 -1.51 2.49
CA ILE A 44 4.67 -2.71 3.33
C ILE A 44 3.87 -3.76 2.56
N THR A 45 2.82 -3.36 1.84
CA THR A 45 2.00 -4.26 1.03
C THR A 45 2.83 -4.96 -0.05
N GLU A 46 3.74 -4.25 -0.71
CA GLU A 46 4.61 -4.80 -1.75
C GLU A 46 5.75 -5.66 -1.20
N THR A 47 6.20 -5.39 0.03
CA THR A 47 7.22 -6.17 0.74
C THR A 47 6.66 -7.52 1.23
N GLN A 48 5.33 -7.70 1.24
CA GLN A 48 4.66 -8.91 1.72
C GLN A 48 5.11 -9.36 3.12
N ILE A 49 5.38 -8.41 4.03
CA ILE A 49 5.75 -8.75 5.40
C ILE A 49 4.58 -9.48 6.06
N TYR A 50 4.80 -10.75 6.41
CA TYR A 50 3.77 -11.69 6.88
C TYR A 50 2.96 -11.14 8.08
N LEU A 51 3.58 -10.32 8.93
CA LEU A 51 2.96 -9.71 10.11
C LEU A 51 1.86 -8.69 9.78
N PHE A 52 2.10 -7.83 8.77
CA PHE A 52 1.20 -6.73 8.46
C PHE A 52 0.23 -7.04 7.33
N ARG A 53 0.50 -8.08 6.52
CA ARG A 53 -0.33 -8.44 5.37
C ARG A 53 -1.79 -8.66 5.75
N THR A 54 -2.05 -9.37 6.85
CA THR A 54 -3.40 -9.67 7.35
C THR A 54 -4.16 -8.41 7.77
N ILE A 55 -3.52 -7.54 8.54
CA ILE A 55 -4.14 -6.30 9.02
C ILE A 55 -4.50 -5.40 7.84
N ILE A 56 -3.59 -5.32 6.85
CA ILE A 56 -3.80 -4.53 5.65
C ILE A 56 -4.90 -5.14 4.77
N ALA A 57 -4.97 -6.47 4.62
CA ALA A 57 -6.03 -7.11 3.84
C ALA A 57 -7.43 -6.85 4.42
N VAL A 58 -7.57 -6.93 5.74
CA VAL A 58 -8.86 -6.71 6.42
C VAL A 58 -9.30 -5.24 6.38
N ASN A 59 -8.38 -4.29 6.51
CA ASN A 59 -8.72 -2.85 6.58
C ASN A 59 -8.62 -2.12 5.22
N PHE A 60 -7.72 -2.57 4.35
CA PHE A 60 -7.38 -1.96 3.07
C PHE A 60 -7.46 -2.98 1.92
N GLY A 61 -8.50 -3.84 1.94
CA GLY A 61 -8.75 -4.84 0.89
C GLY A 61 -8.80 -4.27 -0.53
N PHE A 62 -9.11 -2.97 -0.67
CA PHE A 62 -9.07 -2.28 -1.96
C PHE A 62 -7.68 -2.26 -2.61
N LEU A 63 -6.58 -2.38 -1.85
CA LEU A 63 -5.22 -2.45 -2.40
C LEU A 63 -4.98 -3.75 -3.19
N PHE A 64 -5.77 -4.79 -2.93
CA PHE A 64 -5.70 -6.06 -3.65
C PHE A 64 -6.51 -6.04 -4.94
N HIS A 65 -7.58 -5.24 -5.00
CA HIS A 65 -8.38 -5.08 -6.21
C HIS A 65 -7.66 -4.19 -7.25
N PRO A 66 -7.47 -4.66 -8.50
CA PRO A 66 -6.64 -3.99 -9.49
C PRO A 66 -7.09 -2.57 -9.84
N ILE A 67 -8.39 -2.34 -9.99
CA ILE A 67 -8.95 -1.02 -10.34
C ILE A 67 -8.85 -0.05 -9.17
N LEU A 68 -9.12 -0.52 -7.95
CA LEU A 68 -9.09 0.35 -6.77
C LEU A 68 -7.64 0.71 -6.40
N ARG A 69 -6.72 -0.22 -6.60
CA ARG A 69 -5.28 0.04 -6.50
C ARG A 69 -4.83 1.08 -7.52
N LEU A 70 -5.28 1.02 -8.77
CA LEU A 70 -4.98 2.07 -9.77
C LEU A 70 -5.48 3.44 -9.30
N LEU A 71 -6.73 3.53 -8.86
CA LEU A 71 -7.31 4.78 -8.35
C LEU A 71 -6.50 5.31 -7.16
N PHE A 72 -6.08 4.42 -6.25
CA PHE A 72 -5.26 4.80 -5.11
C PHE A 72 -3.88 5.34 -5.53
N TYR A 73 -3.22 4.71 -6.49
CA TYR A 73 -1.97 5.24 -7.05
C TYR A 73 -2.19 6.58 -7.78
N GLY A 74 -3.36 6.78 -8.39
CA GLY A 74 -3.78 8.07 -8.93
C GLY A 74 -3.87 9.15 -7.84
N VAL A 75 -4.47 8.83 -6.70
CA VAL A 75 -4.50 9.74 -5.54
C VAL A 75 -3.10 10.07 -5.05
N LEU A 76 -2.22 9.08 -4.92
CA LEU A 76 -0.82 9.30 -4.53
C LEU A 76 -0.06 10.18 -5.53
N THR A 77 -0.33 9.99 -6.82
CA THR A 77 0.23 10.82 -7.89
C THR A 77 -0.24 12.26 -7.74
N SER A 78 -1.53 12.48 -7.50
CA SER A 78 -2.08 13.82 -7.24
C SER A 78 -1.47 14.47 -6.00
N VAL A 79 -1.28 13.71 -4.91
CA VAL A 79 -0.59 14.19 -3.69
C VAL A 79 0.84 14.64 -4.02
N ALA A 80 1.59 13.85 -4.79
CA ALA A 80 2.96 14.21 -5.18
C ALA A 80 3.01 15.46 -6.10
N LEU A 81 2.02 15.62 -7.00
CA LEU A 81 1.89 16.80 -7.85
C LEU A 81 1.60 18.07 -7.04
N SER A 82 0.82 17.96 -5.96
CA SER A 82 0.49 19.08 -5.07
C SER A 82 1.70 19.64 -4.32
N TYR A 83 2.85 18.95 -4.30
CA TYR A 83 4.06 19.47 -3.67
C TYR A 83 4.78 20.54 -4.50
N GLU A 84 4.41 20.71 -5.79
CA GLU A 84 4.96 21.73 -6.71
C GLU A 84 6.51 21.83 -6.70
N SER A 85 7.17 20.71 -6.42
CA SER A 85 8.62 20.61 -6.28
C SER A 85 9.18 19.62 -7.29
N LEU A 86 10.46 19.77 -7.62
CA LEU A 86 11.13 18.84 -8.53
C LEU A 86 11.00 17.38 -8.07
N LEU A 87 11.19 17.14 -6.76
CA LEU A 87 10.99 15.82 -6.17
C LEU A 87 9.53 15.36 -6.23
N GLY A 88 8.57 16.27 -6.06
CA GLY A 88 7.15 16.00 -6.23
C GLY A 88 6.82 15.55 -7.66
N TYR A 89 7.32 16.25 -8.68
CA TYR A 89 7.12 15.88 -10.08
C TYR A 89 7.79 14.55 -10.45
N VAL A 90 9.02 14.31 -9.99
CA VAL A 90 9.69 13.02 -10.19
C VAL A 90 8.90 11.90 -9.52
N SER A 91 8.45 12.11 -8.28
CA SER A 91 7.62 11.14 -7.54
C SER A 91 6.30 10.87 -8.27
N ALA A 92 5.63 11.91 -8.75
CA ALA A 92 4.40 11.79 -9.52
C ALA A 92 4.61 10.97 -10.80
N GLY A 93 5.70 11.23 -11.54
CA GLY A 93 6.06 10.46 -12.74
C GLY A 93 6.33 8.99 -12.43
N MET A 94 7.06 8.71 -11.34
CA MET A 94 7.36 7.34 -10.93
C MET A 94 6.11 6.59 -10.47
N VAL A 95 5.30 7.19 -9.60
CA VAL A 95 4.08 6.56 -9.06
C VAL A 95 3.02 6.40 -10.15
N GLY A 96 2.79 7.43 -10.97
CA GLY A 96 1.87 7.38 -12.09
C GLY A 96 2.31 6.39 -13.17
N GLY A 97 3.60 6.34 -13.48
CA GLY A 97 4.18 5.35 -14.38
C GLY A 97 4.02 3.93 -13.85
N CYS A 98 4.25 3.71 -12.55
CA CYS A 98 3.98 2.42 -11.91
C CYS A 98 2.49 2.06 -11.96
N ALA A 99 1.60 3.04 -11.77
CA ALA A 99 0.15 2.84 -11.86
C ALA A 99 -0.24 2.35 -13.27
N GLY A 100 0.20 3.06 -14.31
CA GLY A 100 -0.06 2.70 -15.70
C GLY A 100 0.54 1.34 -16.08
N TYR A 101 1.77 1.06 -15.65
CA TYR A 101 2.42 -0.23 -15.91
C TYR A 101 1.69 -1.38 -15.21
N ASN A 102 1.32 -1.21 -13.94
CA ASN A 102 0.58 -2.21 -13.18
C ASN A 102 -0.78 -2.51 -13.85
N THR A 103 -1.50 -1.47 -14.31
CA THR A 103 -2.77 -1.64 -15.04
C THR A 103 -2.59 -2.30 -16.40
N TYR A 104 -1.56 -1.91 -17.16
CA TYR A 104 -1.26 -2.50 -18.45
C TYR A 104 -0.98 -4.00 -18.35
N VAL A 105 -0.15 -4.41 -17.36
CA VAL A 105 0.17 -5.82 -17.16
C VAL A 105 -1.10 -6.62 -16.79
N LEU A 106 -1.96 -6.07 -15.94
CA LEU A 106 -3.21 -6.71 -15.53
C LEU A 106 -4.22 -6.88 -16.68
N TRP A 107 -4.26 -5.93 -17.61
CA TRP A 107 -5.09 -6.05 -18.81
C TRP A 107 -4.52 -7.00 -19.85
N LYS A 108 -3.19 -7.03 -19.99
CA LYS A 108 -2.52 -7.86 -21.00
C LYS A 108 -2.42 -9.34 -20.61
N TYR A 109 -2.28 -9.63 -19.31
CA TYR A 109 -2.08 -10.99 -18.81
C TYR A 109 -3.15 -11.35 -17.75
N PRO A 110 -4.36 -11.77 -18.17
CA PRO A 110 -5.43 -12.16 -17.24
C PRO A 110 -5.07 -13.40 -16.41
N GLU A 111 -4.25 -14.31 -16.94
CA GLU A 111 -3.74 -15.48 -16.19
C GLU A 111 -2.91 -15.07 -14.96
N TYR A 112 -2.19 -13.95 -15.04
CA TYR A 112 -1.43 -13.39 -13.92
C TYR A 112 -2.34 -12.83 -12.81
N LYS A 113 -3.57 -12.45 -13.17
CA LYS A 113 -4.59 -12.05 -12.21
C LYS A 113 -5.12 -13.28 -11.46
N GLU A 114 -5.37 -14.38 -12.16
CA GLU A 114 -5.80 -15.64 -11.53
C GLU A 114 -4.72 -16.22 -10.61
N GLU A 115 -3.44 -16.19 -11.01
CA GLU A 115 -2.36 -16.63 -10.12
C GLU A 115 -2.22 -15.72 -8.89
N ARG A 116 -2.37 -14.40 -9.03
CA ARG A 116 -2.38 -13.48 -7.87
C ARG A 116 -3.57 -13.70 -6.96
N ASP A 117 -4.75 -13.89 -7.53
CA ASP A 117 -5.99 -14.11 -6.77
C ASP A 117 -5.93 -15.47 -6.08
N ARG A 118 -5.41 -16.52 -6.73
CA ARG A 118 -5.18 -17.84 -6.12
C ARG A 118 -4.16 -17.78 -4.99
N LEU A 119 -3.02 -17.11 -5.21
CA LEU A 119 -2.02 -16.93 -4.14
C LEU A 119 -2.64 -16.16 -2.97
N ALA A 120 -3.41 -15.09 -3.23
CA ALA A 120 -4.07 -14.32 -2.18
C ALA A 120 -5.10 -15.15 -1.40
N ILE A 121 -5.88 -16.00 -2.09
CA ILE A 121 -6.87 -16.89 -1.45
C ILE A 121 -6.20 -17.98 -0.62
N GLU A 122 -5.17 -18.65 -1.13
CA GLU A 122 -4.41 -19.67 -0.39
C GLU A 122 -3.74 -19.04 0.85
N GLU A 123 -3.17 -17.86 0.67
CA GLU A 123 -2.52 -17.10 1.73
C GLU A 123 -3.52 -16.57 2.78
N ASP A 124 -4.72 -16.13 2.38
CA ASP A 124 -5.80 -15.71 3.28
C ASP A 124 -6.38 -16.90 4.07
N ALA A 125 -6.49 -18.07 3.46
CA ALA A 125 -6.96 -19.29 4.13
C ALA A 125 -6.00 -19.73 5.26
N VAL A 126 -4.69 -19.70 5.01
CA VAL A 126 -3.66 -19.98 6.03
C VAL A 126 -3.72 -18.95 7.16
N VAL A 127 -3.97 -17.69 6.84
CA VAL A 127 -4.08 -16.60 7.80
C VAL A 127 -5.34 -16.74 8.67
N GLN A 128 -6.51 -17.05 8.09
CA GLN A 128 -7.74 -17.30 8.84
C GLN A 128 -7.59 -18.49 9.79
N ALA A 129 -6.87 -19.54 9.38
CA ALA A 129 -6.60 -20.69 10.24
C ALA A 129 -5.78 -20.31 11.48
N ARG A 130 -4.73 -19.48 11.32
CA ARG A 130 -3.91 -19.00 12.46
C ARG A 130 -4.66 -18.03 13.36
N LEU A 131 -5.46 -17.12 12.80
CA LEU A 131 -6.31 -16.21 13.59
C LEU A 131 -7.30 -16.97 14.47
N ARG A 132 -7.87 -18.05 13.95
CA ARG A 132 -8.76 -18.92 14.73
C ARG A 132 -8.01 -19.60 15.87
N GLU A 133 -6.78 -20.03 15.64
CA GLU A 133 -5.92 -20.65 16.66
C GLU A 133 -5.51 -19.66 17.75
N GLU A 134 -5.11 -18.44 17.39
CA GLU A 134 -4.75 -17.38 18.34
C GLU A 134 -5.97 -16.84 19.11
N GLY A 135 -7.12 -16.69 18.43
CA GLY A 135 -8.38 -16.32 19.08
C GLY A 135 -8.86 -17.36 20.08
N LEU A 136 -8.68 -18.66 19.78
CA LEU A 136 -8.96 -19.74 20.72
C LEU A 136 -8.00 -19.71 21.92
N LYS A 137 -6.71 -19.42 21.70
CA LYS A 137 -5.73 -19.28 22.79
C LYS A 137 -6.06 -18.09 23.69
N GLN A 138 -6.43 -16.94 23.13
CA GLN A 138 -6.82 -15.77 23.91
C GLN A 138 -8.14 -15.98 24.66
N ALA A 139 -9.13 -16.62 24.02
CA ALA A 139 -10.38 -16.98 24.68
C ALA A 139 -10.14 -17.94 25.85
N ALA A 140 -9.27 -18.95 25.67
CA ALA A 140 -8.90 -19.90 26.71
C ALA A 140 -8.22 -19.23 27.91
N VAL A 141 -7.30 -18.29 27.66
CA VAL A 141 -6.63 -17.48 28.71
C VAL A 141 -7.62 -16.56 29.44
N LEU A 142 -8.62 -16.02 28.75
CA LEU A 142 -9.66 -15.21 29.39
C LEU A 142 -10.56 -16.07 30.30
N THR A 143 -10.92 -17.28 29.87
CA THR A 143 -11.72 -18.21 30.68
C THR A 143 -10.97 -18.83 31.85
N SER A 144 -9.63 -18.86 31.85
CA SER A 144 -8.83 -19.37 32.97
C SER A 144 -8.57 -18.33 34.08
N ASN A 145 -8.91 -17.06 33.84
CA ASN A 145 -8.76 -15.95 34.79
C ASN A 145 -10.08 -15.53 35.45
N ILE A 146 -11.16 -16.31 35.24
CA ILE A 146 -12.45 -16.22 35.92
C ILE A 146 -12.57 -17.44 36.83
#